data_AF-A0A0U1NJA2-F1
#
_entry.id   AF-A0A0U1NJA2-F1
#
_cell.length_a   1.000
_cell.length_b   1.000
_cell.length_c   1.000
_cell.angle_alpha   90.00
_cell.angle_beta   90.00
_cell.angle_gamma   90.00
#
_symmetry.space_group_name_H-M   'P 1'
#
loop_
_entity.id
_entity.type
_entity.pdbx_description
1 polymer ?
#
loop_
_entity_poly.entity_id
_entity_poly.type
_entity_poly.pdbx_seq_one_letter_code
_entity_poly.pdbx_strand_id
1 'polypeptide(L)' 'MQALIDVIIPVFLLVGFGYAASWGGLFKAEYVDGLMKFAQGFAIPCLLFSAIANLRSWPILQLAHSA' A
#
# COMPACT_ATOMS: atom_id res chain seq x y z
N MET A 1 18.73 -15.04 -1.77
CA MET A 1 18.71 -14.74 -3.22
C MET A 1 17.38 -15.12 -3.90
N GLN A 2 16.68 -16.18 -3.46
CA GLN A 2 15.39 -16.61 -4.04
C GLN A 2 14.19 -15.71 -3.67
N ALA A 3 14.18 -15.16 -2.46
CA ALA A 3 13.14 -14.22 -1.98
C ALA A 3 13.01 -12.94 -2.84
N LEU A 4 14.04 -12.58 -3.59
CA LEU A 4 14.01 -11.44 -4.49
C LEU A 4 13.04 -11.70 -5.65
N ILE A 5 13.12 -12.90 -6.26
CA ILE A 5 12.27 -13.30 -7.37
C ILE A 5 10.82 -13.45 -6.91
N ASP A 6 10.60 -14.03 -5.72
CA ASP A 6 9.25 -14.23 -5.15
C ASP A 6 8.53 -12.91 -4.86
N VAL A 7 9.25 -11.82 -4.62
CA VAL A 7 8.65 -10.50 -4.37
C VAL A 7 8.59 -9.65 -5.64
N ILE A 8 9.62 -9.68 -6.49
CA ILE A 8 9.71 -8.83 -7.68
C ILE A 8 8.77 -9.29 -8.79
N ILE A 9 8.70 -10.58 -9.10
CA ILE A 9 7.81 -11.09 -10.15
C ILE A 9 6.34 -10.66 -9.94
N PRO A 10 5.72 -10.87 -8.76
CA PRO A 10 4.33 -10.48 -8.55
C PRO A 10 4.12 -8.96 -8.57
N VAL A 11 5.07 -8.16 -8.05
CA VAL A 11 4.96 -6.70 -8.07
C VAL A 11 5.02 -6.17 -9.51
N PHE A 12 5.94 -6.69 -10.34
CA PHE A 12 6.03 -6.30 -11.75
C PHE A 12 4.79 -6.72 -12.55
N LEU A 13 4.22 -7.90 -12.26
CA LEU A 13 2.98 -8.34 -12.90
C LEU A 13 1.80 -7.42 -12.51
N LEU A 14 1.71 -7.04 -11.23
CA LEU A 14 0.69 -6.11 -10.73
C LEU A 14 0.79 -4.74 -11.42
N VAL A 15 2.00 -4.18 -11.52
CA VAL A 15 2.24 -2.88 -12.19
C VAL A 15 1.96 -2.99 -13.69
N GLY A 16 2.41 -4.05 -14.34
CA GLY A 16 2.17 -4.31 -15.76
C GLY A 16 0.67 -4.44 -16.08
N PHE A 17 -0.10 -5.08 -15.21
CA PHE A 17 -1.55 -5.15 -15.32
C PHE A 17 -2.20 -3.78 -15.20
N GLY A 18 -1.76 -2.96 -14.24
CA GLY A 18 -2.21 -1.56 -14.11
C GLY A 18 -1.92 -0.72 -15.36
N TYR A 19 -0.76 -0.91 -15.98
CA TYR A 19 -0.41 -0.25 -17.24
C TYR A 19 -1.29 -0.69 -18.40
N ALA A 20 -1.53 -2.00 -18.56
CA ALA A 20 -2.42 -2.53 -19.59
C ALA A 20 -3.86 -2.01 -19.45
N ALA A 21 -4.35 -1.89 -18.21
CA ALA A 21 -5.66 -1.32 -17.91
C ALA A 21 -5.75 0.18 -18.27
N SER A 22 -4.67 0.95 -18.05
CA SER A 22 -4.60 2.36 -18.49
C SER A 22 -4.49 2.48 -20.01
N TRP A 23 -3.72 1.62 -20.66
CA TRP A 23 -3.55 1.58 -22.11
C TRP A 23 -4.86 1.21 -22.84
N GLY A 24 -5.69 0.36 -22.24
CA GLY A 24 -7.02 0.01 -22.75
C GLY A 24 -8.06 1.14 -22.69
N GLY A 25 -7.69 2.36 -22.27
CA GLY A 25 -8.59 3.53 -22.23
C GLY A 25 -9.64 3.50 -21.13
N LEU A 26 -9.60 2.49 -20.24
CA LEU A 26 -10.52 2.34 -19.11
C LEU A 26 -10.23 3.34 -17.98
N PHE A 27 -8.99 3.83 -17.89
CA PHE A 27 -8.56 4.83 -16.90
C PHE A 27 -8.09 6.12 -17.59
N LYS A 28 -8.99 7.11 -17.72
CA LYS A 28 -8.62 8.48 -18.11
C LYS A 28 -7.82 9.17 -16.99
N ALA A 29 -6.94 10.10 -17.40
CA ALA A 29 -6.09 10.88 -16.50
C ALA A 29 -6.87 11.62 -15.39
N GLU A 30 -8.10 12.08 -15.68
CA GLU A 30 -8.97 12.75 -14.70
C GLU A 30 -9.39 11.84 -13.54
N TYR A 31 -9.66 10.55 -13.81
CA TYR A 31 -9.99 9.58 -12.75
C TYR A 31 -8.77 9.26 -11.90
N VAL A 32 -7.59 9.22 -12.51
CA VAL A 32 -6.31 9.00 -11.80
C VAL A 32 -6.00 10.19 -10.90
N ASP A 33 -6.14 11.42 -11.39
CA ASP A 33 -5.89 12.64 -10.60
C ASP A 33 -6.83 12.75 -9.39
N GLY A 34 -8.13 12.45 -9.58
CA GLY A 34 -9.10 12.37 -8.49
C GLY A 34 -8.74 11.30 -7.46
N LEU A 35 -8.32 10.12 -7.93
CA LEU A 35 -7.88 9.03 -7.06
C LEU A 35 -6.62 9.41 -6.28
N MET A 36 -5.64 10.07 -6.89
CA MET A 36 -4.39 10.48 -6.22
C MET A 36 -4.68 11.49 -5.11
N LYS A 37 -5.55 12.49 -5.36
CA LYS A 37 -5.95 13.48 -4.35
C LYS A 37 -6.67 12.84 -3.16
N PHE A 38 -7.58 11.90 -3.42
CA PHE A 38 -8.26 11.16 -2.35
C PHE A 38 -7.29 10.27 -1.56
N ALA A 39 -6.45 9.51 -2.28
CA ALA A 39 -5.48 8.61 -1.66
C ALA A 39 -4.52 9.37 -0.75
N GLN A 40 -3.98 10.50 -1.20
CA GLN A 40 -3.02 11.29 -0.44
C GLN A 40 -3.66 12.13 0.68
N GLY A 41 -4.82 12.73 0.42
CA GLY A 41 -5.48 13.63 1.37
C GLY A 41 -6.21 12.91 2.51
N PHE A 42 -6.71 11.70 2.28
CA PHE A 42 -7.56 11.00 3.25
C PHE A 42 -7.13 9.56 3.50
N ALA A 43 -6.98 8.76 2.44
CA ALA A 43 -6.75 7.33 2.60
C ALA A 43 -5.39 7.01 3.24
N ILE A 44 -4.31 7.69 2.83
CA ILE A 44 -2.97 7.51 3.38
C ILE A 44 -2.93 7.92 4.87
N PRO A 45 -3.41 9.11 5.28
CA PRO A 45 -3.52 9.47 6.69
C PRO A 45 -4.35 8.45 7.52
N CYS A 46 -5.48 7.99 6.99
CA CYS A 46 -6.30 6.96 7.66
C CYS A 46 -5.60 5.60 7.74
N LEU A 47 -4.93 5.17 6.68
CA LEU A 47 -4.15 3.92 6.68
C LEU A 47 -2.97 4.02 7.64
N LEU A 48 -2.31 5.17 7.73
CA LEU A 48 -1.22 5.41 8.67
C LEU A 48 -1.73 5.37 10.12
N PHE A 49 -2.84 6.05 10.40
CA PHE A 49 -3.50 6.00 11.70
C PHE A 49 -3.95 4.58 12.05
N SER A 50 -4.59 3.87 11.12
CA SER A 50 -5.03 2.49 11.28
C SER A 50 -3.85 1.54 11.51
N ALA A 51 -2.74 1.71 10.78
CA ALA A 51 -1.54 0.92 10.98
C ALA A 51 -0.95 1.15 12.38
N ILE A 52 -0.89 2.40 12.84
CA ILE A 52 -0.43 2.75 14.19
C ILE A 52 -1.39 2.21 15.26
N ALA A 53 -2.70 2.31 15.05
CA ALA A 53 -3.71 1.79 15.98
C ALA A 53 -3.74 0.26 16.04
N ASN A 54 -3.48 -0.42 14.91
CA ASN A 54 -3.37 -1.87 14.82
C ASN A 54 -1.97 -2.40 15.15
N LEU A 55 -0.99 -1.52 15.36
CA LEU A 55 0.29 -1.81 16.01
C LEU A 55 0.07 -2.05 17.53
N ARG A 56 -0.88 -2.95 17.83
CA ARG A 56 -1.28 -3.44 19.15
C ARG A 56 -0.20 -4.32 19.81
N SER A 57 0.92 -4.56 19.14
CA SER A 57 2.12 -5.18 19.72
C SER A 57 3.23 -4.15 19.90
N TRP A 58 2.90 -2.98 20.44
CA TRP A 58 3.89 -2.00 20.86
C TRP A 58 4.96 -2.69 21.74
N PRO A 59 6.26 -2.64 21.38
CA PRO A 59 7.32 -3.37 22.09
C PRO A 59 7.41 -2.99 23.58
N ILE A 60 6.83 -1.87 24.00
CA ILE A 60 6.84 -1.42 25.40
C ILE A 60 5.81 -2.18 26.26
N LEU A 61 4.72 -2.71 25.67
CA LEU A 61 3.84 -3.64 26.37
C LEU A 61 4.47 -5.04 26.50
N GLN A 62 5.32 -5.43 25.55
CA GLN A 62 6.15 -6.64 25.69
C GLN A 62 7.22 -6.45 26.77
N LEU A 63 7.87 -5.28 26.84
CA LEU A 63 8.84 -4.96 27.91
C LEU A 63 8.19 -4.94 29.31
N ALA A 64 6.96 -4.44 29.43
CA ALA A 64 6.22 -4.38 30.70
C ALA A 64 5.71 -5.76 31.21
N HIS A 65 5.62 -6.78 30.35
CA HIS A 65 5.31 -8.16 30.78
C HIS A 65 6.57 -8.95 31.16
N SER A 66 7.76 -8.45 30.78
CA SER A 66 9.07 -9.04 31.08
C SER A 66 9.81 -8.38 32.26
N ALA A 67 9.16 -7.44 32.98
CA ALA A 67 9.66 -6.79 34.20
C ALA A 67 8.71 -7.09 35.38
#